data_AF-A0A068THL6-F1
#
_entry.id   AF-A0A068THL6-F1
#
_cell.length_a   1.000
_cell.length_b   1.000
_cell.length_c   1.000
_cell.angle_alpha   90.00
_cell.angle_beta   90.00
_cell.angle_gamma   90.00
#
_symmetry.space_group_name_H-M   'P 1'
#
loop_
_entity.id
_entity.type
_entity.pdbx_description
1 polymer ?
#
loop_
_entity_poly.entity_id
_entity_poly.type
_entity_poly.pdbx_seq_one_letter_code
_entity_poly.pdbx_strand_id
1 'polypeptide(L)'
;MAAQLARHGRRTFPSGDWRAASTEDGARAFKEYFGYFGTFSIDTERRTVTHHIEGAWFPNLEGGDQKRHYRFESDLLVLDADTDWGRVRIVWRKAGARDANREKAK
;
A
#
# COMPACT_ATOMS: atom_id res chain seq x y z
N MET A 1 -11.10 0.83 4.29
CA MET A 1 -10.03 0.68 3.27
C MET A 1 -8.80 0.12 3.95
N ALA A 2 -8.01 -0.70 3.25
CA ALA A 2 -6.70 -1.15 3.73
C ALA A 2 -5.67 -1.07 2.60
N ALA A 3 -4.48 -0.57 2.92
CA ALA A 3 -3.33 -0.57 2.02
C ALA A 3 -2.31 -1.58 2.56
N GLN A 4 -1.87 -2.48 1.69
CA GLN A 4 -0.99 -3.60 2.03
C GLN A 4 0.12 -3.66 0.98
N LEU A 5 1.32 -3.23 1.35
CA LEU A 5 2.47 -3.17 0.45
C LEU A 5 3.59 -4.03 1.02
N ALA A 6 4.14 -4.92 0.20
CA ALA A 6 5.28 -5.74 0.56
C ALA A 6 6.36 -5.62 -0.51
N ARG A 7 7.62 -5.58 -0.10
CA ARG A 7 8.75 -5.67 -1.03
C ARG A 7 8.63 -6.94 -1.89
N HIS A 8 8.97 -6.85 -3.16
CA HIS A 8 9.05 -8.03 -4.02
C HIS A 8 10.25 -8.91 -3.62
N GLY A 9 10.08 -10.23 -3.63
CA GLY A 9 11.17 -11.17 -3.38
C GLY A 9 11.69 -11.17 -1.94
N ARG A 10 10.82 -10.96 -0.95
CA ARG A 10 11.19 -11.02 0.48
C ARG A 10 11.81 -12.37 0.80
N ARG A 11 12.89 -12.34 1.56
CA ARG A 11 13.53 -13.56 2.09
C ARG A 11 12.60 -14.20 3.13
N THR A 12 12.42 -15.52 3.01
CA THR A 12 11.71 -16.31 4.01
C THR A 12 12.51 -16.41 5.31
N PHE A 13 11.81 -16.59 6.42
CA PHE A 13 12.45 -16.94 7.68
C PHE A 13 12.95 -18.40 7.64
N PRO A 14 13.98 -18.77 8.43
CA PRO A 14 14.47 -20.15 8.51
C PRO A 14 13.44 -21.15 9.07
N SER A 15 12.47 -20.67 9.86
CA SER A 15 11.41 -21.45 10.47
C SER A 15 10.04 -20.90 10.09
N GLY A 16 9.03 -21.76 10.01
CA GLY A 16 7.63 -21.36 9.90
C GLY A 16 7.04 -20.77 11.19
N ASP A 17 7.74 -20.95 12.32
CA ASP A 17 7.39 -20.31 13.58
C ASP A 17 7.97 -18.89 13.65
N TRP A 18 7.15 -17.90 13.31
CA TRP A 18 7.55 -16.48 13.29
C TRP A 18 8.03 -15.96 14.65
N ARG A 19 7.63 -16.59 15.77
CA ARG A 19 8.08 -16.22 17.11
C ARG A 19 9.54 -16.56 17.36
N ALA A 20 10.08 -17.51 16.59
CA ALA A 20 11.49 -17.89 16.61
C ALA A 20 12.35 -17.05 15.65
N ALA A 21 11.77 -16.03 15.01
CA ALA A 21 12.53 -15.12 14.17
C ALA A 21 13.65 -14.44 14.97
N SER A 22 14.86 -14.45 14.40
CA SER A 22 15.97 -13.68 14.95
C SER A 22 15.61 -12.18 14.96
N THR A 23 16.24 -11.41 15.85
CA THR A 23 16.10 -9.95 15.86
C THR A 23 16.45 -9.33 14.50
N GLU A 24 17.48 -9.86 13.84
CA GLU A 24 17.90 -9.39 12.51
C GLU A 24 16.83 -9.65 11.45
N ASP A 25 16.31 -10.88 11.37
CA ASP A 25 15.28 -11.22 10.40
C ASP A 25 13.98 -10.43 10.67
N GLY A 26 13.61 -10.25 11.94
CA GLY A 26 12.45 -9.45 12.34
C GLY A 26 12.59 -7.99 11.92
N ALA A 27 13.73 -7.36 12.21
CA ALA A 27 14.00 -5.97 11.83
C ALA A 27 14.04 -5.78 10.31
N ARG A 28 14.59 -6.75 9.57
CA ARG A 28 14.54 -6.76 8.09
C ARG A 28 13.10 -6.85 7.62
N ALA A 29 12.35 -7.85 8.07
CA ALA A 29 11.00 -8.11 7.60
C ALA A 29 10.04 -6.95 7.91
N PHE A 30 10.21 -6.29 9.06
CA PHE A 30 9.50 -5.07 9.44
C PHE A 30 9.64 -4.01 8.34
N LYS A 31 10.88 -3.63 7.96
CA LYS A 31 11.14 -2.59 6.95
C LYS A 31 10.69 -2.94 5.52
N GLU A 32 10.36 -4.20 5.26
CA GLU A 32 9.94 -4.70 3.94
C GLU A 32 8.42 -4.73 3.76
N TYR A 33 7.66 -4.32 4.76
CA TYR A 33 6.20 -4.28 4.74
C TYR A 33 5.71 -2.89 5.14
N PHE A 34 4.62 -2.45 4.51
CA PHE A 34 3.94 -1.20 4.84
C PHE A 34 2.44 -1.43 4.76
N GLY A 35 1.79 -1.51 5.92
CA GLY A 35 0.38 -1.84 6.03
C GLY A 35 -0.39 -0.90 6.95
N TYR A 36 -1.54 -0.42 6.51
CA TYR A 36 -2.44 0.38 7.35
C TYR A 36 -3.89 0.23 6.88
N PHE A 37 -4.83 0.56 7.76
CA PHE A 37 -6.26 0.54 7.45
C PHE A 37 -7.01 1.69 8.15
N GLY A 38 -8.21 1.95 7.65
CA GLY A 38 -9.15 2.93 8.20
C GLY A 38 -10.12 3.41 7.12
N THR A 39 -10.70 4.59 7.34
CA THR A 39 -11.59 5.25 6.37
C THR A 39 -10.80 6.09 5.35
N PHE A 40 -11.51 6.63 4.37
CA PHE A 40 -10.91 7.59 3.43
C PHE A 40 -11.95 8.60 2.97
N SER A 41 -11.47 9.77 2.58
CA SER A 41 -12.24 10.83 1.93
C SER A 41 -11.62 11.16 0.57
N ILE A 42 -12.44 11.61 -0.38
CA ILE A 42 -11.99 12.01 -1.72
C ILE A 42 -12.41 13.45 -1.95
N ASP A 43 -11.46 14.25 -2.43
CA ASP A 43 -11.68 15.58 -2.97
C ASP A 43 -11.39 15.53 -4.47
N THR A 44 -12.45 15.61 -5.27
CA THR A 44 -12.38 15.47 -6.73
C THR A 44 -11.88 16.73 -7.42
N GLU A 45 -12.10 17.90 -6.82
CA GLU A 45 -11.62 19.19 -7.34
C GLU A 45 -10.11 19.28 -7.23
N ARG A 46 -9.56 18.89 -6.06
CA ARG A 46 -8.11 18.87 -5.79
C ARG A 46 -7.44 17.59 -6.25
N ARG A 47 -8.21 16.61 -6.73
CA ARG A 47 -7.77 15.27 -7.13
C ARG A 47 -6.94 14.58 -6.05
N THR A 48 -7.46 14.58 -4.83
CA THR A 48 -6.79 13.97 -3.67
C THR A 48 -7.67 12.94 -2.99
N VAL A 49 -7.03 11.89 -2.51
CA VAL A 49 -7.59 10.95 -1.54
C VAL A 49 -6.85 11.14 -0.23
N THR A 50 -7.58 11.24 0.88
CA THR A 50 -7.00 11.27 2.23
C THR A 50 -7.40 9.98 2.92
N HIS A 51 -6.41 9.20 3.34
CA HIS A 51 -6.63 8.03 4.17
C HIS A 51 -6.56 8.44 5.64
N HIS A 52 -7.62 8.17 6.41
CA HIS A 52 -7.68 8.42 7.85
C HIS A 52 -7.29 7.12 8.55
N ILE A 53 -6.11 7.09 9.18
CA ILE A 53 -5.52 5.86 9.68
C ILE A 53 -6.08 5.51 11.05
N GLU A 54 -6.72 4.34 11.13
CA GLU A 54 -7.24 3.77 12.38
C GLU A 54 -6.27 2.74 12.98
N GLY A 55 -5.51 2.04 12.14
CA GLY A 55 -4.49 1.09 12.58
C GLY A 55 -3.38 0.94 11.55
N ALA A 56 -2.14 0.74 12.02
CA ALA A 56 -0.98 0.65 11.16
C ALA A 56 0.10 -0.30 11.69
N TRP A 57 0.85 -0.87 10.76
CA TRP A 57 2.04 -1.68 11.08
C TRP A 57 3.11 -0.87 11.83
N PHE A 58 3.18 0.44 11.54
CA PHE A 58 4.01 1.41 12.23
C PHE A 58 3.09 2.31 13.06
N PRO A 59 3.04 2.13 14.40
CA PRO A 59 2.03 2.77 15.25
C PRO A 59 1.99 4.29 15.17
N ASN A 60 3.10 4.94 14.84
CA ASN A 60 3.16 6.41 14.75
C ASN A 60 2.33 7.00 13.61
N LEU A 61 1.77 6.17 12.72
CA LEU A 61 0.82 6.60 11.70
C LEU A 61 -0.62 6.62 12.20
N GLU A 62 -0.94 5.94 13.30
CA GLU A 62 -2.30 5.81 13.82
C GLU A 62 -2.87 7.15 14.26
N GLY A 63 -4.13 7.40 13.91
CA GLY A 63 -4.80 8.70 14.11
C GLY A 63 -4.36 9.79 13.11
N GLY A 64 -3.36 9.52 12.27
CA GLY A 64 -2.87 10.45 11.26
C GLY A 64 -3.57 10.35 9.91
N ASP A 65 -3.34 11.37 9.09
CA ASP A 65 -3.86 11.45 7.72
C ASP A 65 -2.76 11.25 6.69
N GLN A 66 -3.03 10.37 5.71
CA GLN A 66 -2.17 10.19 4.55
C GLN A 66 -2.87 10.72 3.30
N LYS A 67 -2.56 11.96 2.95
CA LYS A 67 -3.05 12.60 1.72
C LYS A 67 -2.23 12.17 0.50
N ARG A 68 -2.90 11.82 -0.58
CA ARG A 68 -2.31 11.41 -1.87
C ARG A 68 -3.01 12.11 -3.02
N HIS A 69 -2.24 12.59 -3.99
CA HIS A 69 -2.79 12.99 -5.28
C HIS A 69 -3.08 11.75 -6.11
N TYR A 70 -4.29 11.64 -6.65
CA TYR A 70 -4.67 10.53 -7.51
C TYR A 70 -4.77 10.96 -8.97
N ARG A 71 -4.43 10.04 -9.87
CA ARG A 71 -4.77 10.13 -11.29
C ARG A 71 -4.99 8.74 -11.86
N PHE A 72 -5.75 8.69 -12.95
CA PHE A 72 -5.95 7.47 -13.72
C PHE A 72 -5.11 7.53 -15.00
N GLU A 73 -4.34 6.47 -15.25
CA GLU A 73 -3.54 6.27 -16.46
C GLU A 73 -3.97 4.94 -17.09
N SER A 74 -4.76 4.98 -18.16
CA SER A 74 -5.39 3.79 -18.75
C SER A 74 -6.18 2.97 -17.71
N ASP A 75 -5.72 1.77 -17.34
CA ASP A 75 -6.35 0.91 -16.34
C ASP A 75 -5.65 0.94 -14.96
N LEU A 76 -4.77 1.92 -14.77
CA LEU A 76 -4.01 2.13 -13.54
C LEU A 76 -4.57 3.31 -12.74
N LEU A 77 -4.63 3.12 -11.42
CA LEU A 77 -4.77 4.20 -10.44
C LEU A 77 -3.37 4.49 -9.89
N VAL A 78 -2.90 5.72 -10.08
CA VAL A 78 -1.63 6.17 -9.53
C VAL A 78 -1.88 7.13 -8.38
N LEU A 79 -1.26 6.86 -7.24
CA LEU A 79 -1.27 7.69 -6.04
C LEU A 79 0.15 8.20 -5.75
N ASP A 80 0.32 9.52 -5.67
CA ASP A 80 1.59 10.16 -5.33
C ASP A 80 1.46 11.00 -4.05
N ALA A 81 2.55 11.09 -3.29
CA ALA A 81 2.76 12.13 -2.29
C ALA A 81 4.24 12.43 -2.13
N ASP A 82 4.55 13.69 -1.86
CA ASP A 82 5.84 14.10 -1.33
C ASP A 82 5.74 14.06 0.19
N THR A 83 6.65 13.31 0.83
CA THR A 83 6.71 13.17 2.29
C THR A 83 8.11 13.51 2.77
N ASP A 84 8.28 13.61 4.09
CA ASP A 84 9.60 13.80 4.71
C ASP A 84 10.56 12.62 4.46
N TRP A 85 10.04 11.48 3.99
CA TRP A 85 10.82 10.30 3.60
C TRP A 85 11.09 10.24 2.09
N GLY A 86 10.76 11.31 1.38
CA GLY A 86 10.86 11.42 -0.07
C GLY A 86 9.54 11.15 -0.79
N ARG A 87 9.62 11.06 -2.11
CA ARG A 87 8.45 10.86 -2.95
C ARG A 87 7.94 9.42 -2.85
N VAL A 88 6.69 9.25 -2.49
CA VAL A 88 5.96 7.98 -2.50
C VAL A 88 5.10 7.91 -3.76
N ARG A 89 5.17 6.77 -4.47
CA ARG A 89 4.27 6.43 -5.57
C ARG A 89 3.73 5.02 -5.39
N ILE A 90 2.40 4.89 -5.48
CA ILE A 90 1.71 3.60 -5.46
C ILE A 90 0.91 3.50 -6.76
N VAL A 91 1.05 2.37 -7.46
CA VAL A 91 0.35 2.11 -8.72
C VAL A 91 -0.52 0.87 -8.52
N TRP A 92 -1.82 1.06 -8.63
CA TRP A 92 -2.82 0.00 -8.52
C TRP A 92 -3.39 -0.32 -9.89
N ARG A 93 -3.69 -1.59 -10.12
CA ARG A 93 -4.53 -2.05 -11.22
C ARG A 93 -5.75 -2.71 -10.62
N LYS A 94 -6.94 -2.47 -11.18
CA LYS A 94 -8.16 -3.12 -10.72
C LYS A 94 -8.06 -4.64 -10.92
N ALA A 95 -8.31 -5.41 -9.86
CA ALA A 95 -8.39 -6.87 -9.96
C ALA A 95 -9.51 -7.27 -10.95
N GLY A 96 -9.26 -8.29 -11.78
CA GLY A 96 -10.18 -8.76 -12.82
C GLY A 96 -10.16 -7.96 -14.13
N ALA A 97 -9.40 -6.86 -14.25
CA ALA A 97 -9.31 -6.10 -15.51
C ALA A 97 -8.68 -6.90 -16.68
N ARG A 98 -7.90 -7.96 -16.39
CA ARG A 98 -7.36 -8.86 -17.42
C ARG A 98 -8.41 -9.83 -18.00
N ASP A 99 -9.42 -10.19 -17.21
CA ASP A 99 -10.39 -11.21 -17.60
C ASP A 99 -11.45 -10.64 -18.55
N ALA A 100 -11.91 -9.41 -18.28
CA ALA A 100 -12.88 -8.70 -19.11
C ALA A 100 -12.35 -8.38 -20.53
N ASN A 101 -11.04 -8.25 -20.72
CA ASN A 101 -10.43 -7.99 -22.03
C ASN A 101 -10.16 -9.28 -22.82
N ARG A 102 -10.12 -10.44 -22.14
CA ARG A 102 -9.99 -11.78 -22.77
C ARG A 102 -11.34 -12.31 -23.27
N GLU A 103 -12.43 -11.97 -22.60
CA GLU A 103 -13.79 -12.34 -23.00
C GLU A 103 -14.30 -11.57 -24.23
N LYS A 104 -13.87 -10.32 -24.44
CA LYS A 104 -14.23 -9.52 -25.62
C LYS A 104 -13.46 -9.88 -26.91
N ALA A 105 -12.49 -10.78 -26.81
CA ALA A 105 -11.65 -11.23 -27.92
C ALA A 105 -11.99 -12.66 -28.40
N LYS A 106 -13.12 -13.21 -27.96
CA LYS A 106 -13.75 -14.43 -28.48
C LYS A 106 -15.05 -14.07 -29.16
#